data_AF-J2ZT53-F1
#
_entry.id   AF-J2ZT53-F1
#
_cell.length_a   1.000
_cell.length_b   1.000
_cell.length_c   1.000
_cell.angle_alpha   90.00
_cell.angle_beta   90.00
_cell.angle_gamma   90.00
#
_symmetry.space_group_name_H-M   'P 1'
#
loop_
_entity.id
_entity.type
_entity.pdbx_description
1 polymer ?
#
loop_
_entity_poly.entity_id
_entity_poly.type
_entity_poly.pdbx_seq_one_letter_code
_entity_poly.pdbx_strand_id
1 'polypeptide(L)'
;MPLTNTQIKYYDSNVLRLPKDKRETYNAQVDRLIAALKDSLKKQDKITIKKVVKAGSFAKHTILRPNAQNPADVDVVFYISGQKVDEETFATLSQKIYDALVSLYPNKSVEDFEIQRKAAKVTFVGTGLEVDIVPVIENPNKEGYGWQFDRIDGSKTETCAPCQVNFVKARKDDDPDFRTLVRLAKRWRTWKEVPLKSFHIELIMAHVLEVNGKTGSLEKRFRDFLLYIVQSGLKEVIKFPENGWVPQFKDTVVIIDPVCDTNNVASRITEDERKEIVQLAEESWETAHFASIEDDFEVWKELFGKGFKVEDAA
;
A
#
# COMPACT_ATOMS: atom_id res chain seq x y z
N MET A 1 -4.66 -27.75 -16.92
CA MET A 1 -4.37 -26.50 -17.59
C MET A 1 -4.09 -25.46 -16.53
N PRO A 2 -3.01 -24.69 -16.67
CA PRO A 2 -2.79 -23.55 -15.80
C PRO A 2 -3.99 -22.59 -15.83
N LEU A 3 -4.20 -21.85 -14.75
CA LEU A 3 -5.16 -20.76 -14.67
C LEU A 3 -4.98 -19.83 -15.86
N THR A 4 -6.06 -19.70 -16.63
CA THR A 4 -6.08 -18.79 -17.76
C THR A 4 -6.10 -17.33 -17.29
N ASN A 5 -5.64 -16.43 -18.16
CA ASN A 5 -5.72 -14.99 -17.88
C ASN A 5 -7.16 -14.53 -17.63
N THR A 6 -8.14 -15.14 -18.32
CA THR A 6 -9.57 -14.86 -18.14
C THR A 6 -10.03 -15.22 -16.74
N GLN A 7 -9.68 -16.41 -16.26
CA GLN A 7 -10.03 -16.87 -14.91
C GLN A 7 -9.43 -15.97 -13.82
N ILE A 8 -8.16 -15.58 -13.96
CA ILE A 8 -7.53 -14.66 -13.00
C ILE A 8 -8.17 -13.27 -13.06
N LYS A 9 -8.48 -12.75 -14.26
CA LYS A 9 -9.17 -11.46 -14.41
C LYS A 9 -10.58 -11.48 -13.83
N TYR A 10 -11.26 -12.62 -13.93
CA TYR A 10 -12.54 -12.84 -13.27
C TYR A 10 -12.38 -12.79 -11.74
N TYR A 11 -11.43 -13.55 -11.18
CA TYR A 11 -11.17 -13.56 -9.75
C TYR A 11 -10.85 -12.15 -9.23
N ASP A 12 -10.00 -11.43 -9.95
CA ASP A 12 -9.67 -10.05 -9.62
C ASP A 12 -10.89 -9.13 -9.64
N SER A 13 -11.67 -9.15 -10.72
CA SER A 13 -12.77 -8.20 -10.92
C SER A 13 -13.94 -8.46 -9.97
N ASN A 14 -14.21 -9.72 -9.66
CA ASN A 14 -15.38 -10.12 -8.89
C ASN A 14 -15.09 -10.30 -7.40
N VAL A 15 -13.88 -10.72 -7.04
CA VAL A 15 -13.54 -11.01 -5.63
C VAL A 15 -12.55 -10.00 -5.07
N LEU A 16 -11.40 -9.81 -5.71
CA LEU A 16 -10.31 -9.04 -5.10
C LEU A 16 -10.47 -7.53 -5.18
N ARG A 17 -10.92 -7.00 -6.31
CA ARG A 17 -10.92 -5.57 -6.58
C ARG A 17 -12.11 -4.91 -5.88
N LEU A 18 -11.87 -3.73 -5.31
CA LEU A 18 -12.94 -2.87 -4.82
C LEU A 18 -13.85 -2.47 -6.00
N PRO A 19 -15.17 -2.75 -5.93
CA PRO A 19 -16.13 -2.35 -6.96
C PRO A 19 -16.19 -0.84 -7.18
N LYS A 20 -16.57 -0.44 -8.40
CA LYS A 20 -16.61 0.98 -8.82
C LYS A 20 -17.58 1.81 -7.97
N ASP A 21 -18.79 1.32 -7.73
CA ASP A 21 -19.83 1.94 -6.92
C ASP A 21 -19.37 2.15 -5.45
N LYS A 22 -18.71 1.14 -4.87
CA LYS A 22 -18.12 1.26 -3.52
C LYS A 22 -16.97 2.26 -3.49
N ARG A 23 -16.12 2.28 -4.51
CA ARG A 23 -15.05 3.27 -4.66
C ARG A 23 -15.59 4.69 -4.77
N GLU A 24 -16.67 4.91 -5.51
CA GLU A 24 -17.35 6.21 -5.63
C GLU A 24 -17.92 6.66 -4.28
N THR A 25 -18.56 5.74 -3.56
CA THR A 25 -19.09 5.98 -2.21
C THR A 25 -17.99 6.40 -1.23
N TYR A 26 -16.89 5.63 -1.17
CA TYR A 26 -15.75 5.95 -0.30
C TYR A 26 -15.08 7.27 -0.70
N ASN A 27 -14.94 7.55 -2.00
CA ASN A 27 -14.41 8.84 -2.45
C ASN A 27 -15.25 10.01 -1.93
N ALA A 28 -16.57 9.96 -2.11
CA ALA A 28 -17.46 11.04 -1.68
C ALA A 28 -17.44 11.24 -0.16
N GLN A 29 -17.32 10.15 0.62
CA GLN A 29 -17.20 10.22 2.08
C GLN A 29 -15.87 10.86 2.50
N VAL A 30 -14.76 10.44 1.89
CA VAL A 30 -13.43 11.00 2.14
C VAL A 30 -13.38 12.48 1.75
N ASP A 31 -14.01 12.90 0.66
CA ASP A 31 -14.05 14.30 0.24
C ASP A 31 -14.80 15.20 1.24
N ARG A 32 -15.90 14.70 1.82
CA ARG A 32 -16.61 15.40 2.90
C ARG A 32 -15.75 15.53 4.16
N LEU A 33 -15.05 14.46 4.55
CA LEU A 33 -14.12 14.49 5.69
C LEU A 33 -12.99 15.50 5.45
N ILE A 34 -12.35 15.47 4.28
CA ILE A 34 -11.27 16.40 3.92
C ILE A 34 -11.76 17.85 4.02
N ALA A 35 -12.93 18.16 3.46
CA ALA A 35 -13.48 19.52 3.48
C ALA A 35 -13.72 20.00 4.92
N ALA A 36 -14.35 19.17 5.76
CA ALA A 36 -14.64 19.49 7.15
C ALA A 36 -13.36 19.64 7.99
N LEU A 37 -12.39 18.73 7.83
CA LEU A 37 -11.14 18.74 8.57
C LEU A 37 -10.25 19.93 8.22
N LYS A 38 -10.18 20.31 6.94
CA LYS A 38 -9.46 21.53 6.52
C LYS A 38 -10.04 22.78 7.16
N ASP A 39 -11.36 22.89 7.24
CA ASP A 39 -12.02 24.04 7.87
C ASP A 39 -11.78 24.07 9.38
N SER A 40 -11.88 22.92 10.05
CA SER A 40 -11.61 22.78 11.48
C SER A 40 -10.18 23.19 11.85
N LEU A 41 -9.17 22.61 11.20
CA LEU A 41 -7.75 22.87 11.45
C LEU A 41 -7.37 24.35 11.19
N LYS A 42 -8.01 24.98 10.21
CA LYS A 42 -7.78 26.41 9.92
C LYS A 42 -8.34 27.29 11.05
N LYS A 43 -9.50 26.95 11.60
CA LYS A 43 -10.19 27.74 12.63
C LYS A 43 -9.60 27.55 14.03
N GLN A 44 -9.28 26.31 14.40
CA GLN A 44 -8.85 25.94 15.75
C GLN A 44 -7.35 26.20 15.95
N ASP A 45 -6.52 25.72 15.01
CA ASP A 45 -5.06 25.68 15.19
C ASP A 45 -4.29 26.65 14.30
N LYS A 46 -5.00 27.41 13.45
CA LYS A 46 -4.41 28.26 12.40
C LYS A 46 -3.48 27.48 11.46
N ILE A 47 -3.70 26.17 11.32
CA ILE A 47 -2.95 25.32 10.40
C ILE A 47 -3.43 25.60 8.98
N THR A 48 -2.50 25.90 8.09
CA THR A 48 -2.79 26.09 6.67
C THR A 48 -2.47 24.81 5.90
N ILE A 49 -3.50 24.21 5.29
CA ILE A 49 -3.37 23.04 4.43
C ILE A 49 -3.30 23.51 2.97
N LYS A 50 -2.11 23.48 2.37
CA LYS A 50 -1.92 23.88 0.96
C LYS A 50 -2.54 22.88 0.00
N LYS A 51 -2.37 21.59 0.28
CA LYS A 51 -2.81 20.49 -0.59
C LYS A 51 -3.23 19.28 0.23
N VAL A 52 -4.22 18.55 -0.27
CA VAL A 52 -4.56 17.23 0.22
C VAL A 52 -4.49 16.24 -0.94
N VAL A 53 -3.87 15.09 -0.72
CA VAL A 53 -3.71 14.03 -1.73
C VAL A 53 -4.24 12.73 -1.17
N LYS A 54 -5.21 12.11 -1.84
CA LYS A 54 -5.55 10.70 -1.59
C LYS A 54 -4.36 9.84 -2.03
N ALA A 55 -3.91 8.96 -1.16
CA ALA A 55 -2.70 8.17 -1.35
C ALA A 55 -2.98 6.67 -1.15
N GLY A 56 -1.89 5.92 -0.94
CA GLY A 56 -1.94 4.50 -0.64
C GLY A 56 -2.66 3.63 -1.66
N SER A 57 -3.12 2.47 -1.20
CA SER A 57 -3.64 1.44 -2.10
C SER A 57 -4.95 1.85 -2.78
N PHE A 58 -5.73 2.72 -2.12
CA PHE A 58 -6.93 3.29 -2.70
C PHE A 58 -6.58 4.15 -3.93
N ALA A 59 -5.69 5.14 -3.81
CA ALA A 59 -5.32 6.01 -4.94
C ALA A 59 -4.56 5.25 -6.03
N LYS A 60 -3.75 4.25 -5.65
CA LYS A 60 -3.00 3.38 -6.58
C LYS A 60 -3.89 2.38 -7.34
N HIS A 61 -5.16 2.25 -6.96
CA HIS A 61 -6.09 1.22 -7.44
C HIS A 61 -5.59 -0.21 -7.17
N THR A 62 -4.87 -0.43 -6.06
CA THR A 62 -4.37 -1.74 -5.61
C THR A 62 -5.06 -2.21 -4.33
N ILE A 63 -6.04 -1.45 -3.82
CA ILE A 63 -6.86 -1.83 -2.66
C ILE A 63 -7.62 -3.14 -2.93
N LEU A 64 -7.69 -4.00 -1.91
CA LEU A 64 -8.51 -5.20 -1.93
C LEU A 64 -9.93 -4.88 -1.49
N ARG A 65 -10.91 -5.69 -1.91
CA ARG A 65 -12.28 -5.61 -1.43
C ARG A 65 -12.28 -5.83 0.08
N PRO A 66 -12.90 -4.93 0.86
CA PRO A 66 -12.90 -5.04 2.31
C PRO A 66 -13.74 -6.24 2.77
N ASN A 67 -13.37 -6.78 3.93
CA ASN A 67 -14.14 -7.77 4.67
C ASN A 67 -14.02 -7.50 6.19
N ALA A 68 -14.66 -8.32 7.02
CA ALA A 68 -14.68 -8.10 8.47
C ALA A 68 -13.28 -8.06 9.11
N GLN A 69 -12.29 -8.74 8.52
CA GLN A 69 -10.91 -8.78 9.02
C GLN A 69 -10.01 -7.72 8.37
N ASN A 70 -10.43 -7.14 7.24
CA ASN A 70 -9.65 -6.17 6.47
C ASN A 70 -10.58 -5.05 6.01
N PRO A 71 -10.79 -4.00 6.82
CA PRO A 71 -11.61 -2.86 6.43
C PRO A 71 -10.99 -2.12 5.23
N ALA A 72 -11.80 -1.28 4.58
CA ALA A 72 -11.28 -0.45 3.51
C ALA A 72 -10.49 0.70 4.13
N ASP A 73 -9.24 0.83 3.75
CA ASP A 73 -8.36 1.89 4.23
C ASP A 73 -8.07 2.90 3.11
N VAL A 74 -8.23 4.18 3.42
CA VAL A 74 -7.94 5.30 2.53
C VAL A 74 -6.98 6.27 3.21
N ASP A 75 -5.75 6.30 2.73
CA ASP A 75 -4.78 7.30 3.13
C ASP A 75 -5.08 8.68 2.51
N VAL A 76 -5.03 9.72 3.31
CA VAL A 76 -5.08 11.12 2.88
C VAL A 76 -3.92 11.90 3.45
N VAL A 77 -3.10 12.47 2.57
CA VAL A 77 -1.89 13.19 2.94
C VAL A 77 -2.18 14.69 2.95
N PHE A 78 -2.03 15.30 4.12
CA PHE A 78 -2.25 16.72 4.35
C PHE A 78 -0.92 17.46 4.31
N TYR A 79 -0.71 18.26 3.26
CA TYR A 79 0.47 19.11 3.10
C TYR A 79 0.24 20.42 3.86
N ILE A 80 0.97 20.57 4.96
CA ILE A 80 0.90 21.69 5.89
C ILE A 80 1.95 22.72 5.48
N SER A 81 1.50 23.95 5.23
CA SER A 81 2.34 25.08 4.80
C SER A 81 2.68 26.02 5.94
N GLY A 82 3.81 26.72 5.84
CA GLY A 82 4.18 27.80 6.79
C GLY A 82 4.73 27.29 8.12
N GLN A 83 4.92 25.98 8.26
CA GLN A 83 5.56 25.36 9.41
C GLN A 83 7.03 25.06 9.12
N LYS A 84 7.89 25.18 10.13
CA LYS A 84 9.31 24.86 10.01
C LYS A 84 9.55 23.42 10.44
N VAL A 85 10.23 22.67 9.56
CA VAL A 85 10.51 21.24 9.75
C VAL A 85 11.33 20.95 11.01
N ASP A 86 12.19 21.88 11.42
CA ASP A 86 13.07 21.70 12.59
C ASP A 86 12.43 22.16 13.91
N GLU A 87 11.28 22.84 13.85
CA GLU A 87 10.56 23.36 15.04
C GLU A 87 9.30 22.55 15.36
N GLU A 88 8.71 21.87 14.37
CA GLU A 88 7.53 21.02 14.55
C GLU A 88 7.90 19.57 14.91
N THR A 89 7.03 18.93 15.69
CA THR A 89 7.15 17.49 16.00
C THR A 89 5.97 16.73 15.42
N PHE A 90 6.14 15.42 15.22
CA PHE A 90 4.99 14.56 14.90
C PHE A 90 3.89 14.67 15.96
N ALA A 91 4.28 14.77 17.23
CA ALA A 91 3.35 14.81 18.36
C ALA A 91 2.43 16.03 18.29
N THR A 92 2.93 17.19 17.89
CA THR A 92 2.11 18.42 17.79
C THR A 92 1.16 18.38 16.60
N LEU A 93 1.57 17.86 15.45
CA LEU A 93 0.71 17.86 14.25
C LEU A 93 -0.36 16.77 14.29
N SER A 94 0.01 15.55 14.69
CA SER A 94 -0.94 14.42 14.72
C SER A 94 -1.96 14.55 15.84
N GLN A 95 -1.57 15.15 16.98
CA GLN A 95 -2.52 15.43 18.07
C GLN A 95 -3.55 16.48 17.64
N LYS A 96 -3.13 17.58 16.99
CA LYS A 96 -4.06 18.60 16.48
C LYS A 96 -5.07 18.02 15.47
N ILE A 97 -4.59 17.14 14.58
CA ILE A 97 -5.48 16.43 13.65
C ILE A 97 -6.46 15.52 14.39
N TYR A 98 -5.97 14.76 15.37
CA TYR A 98 -6.82 13.90 16.20
C TYR A 98 -7.88 14.70 16.94
N ASP A 99 -7.51 15.80 17.61
CA ASP A 99 -8.44 16.65 18.35
C ASP A 99 -9.49 17.27 17.42
N ALA A 100 -9.06 17.73 16.24
CA ALA A 100 -9.96 18.24 15.21
C ALA A 100 -10.93 17.15 14.70
N LEU A 101 -10.48 15.90 14.56
CA LEU A 101 -11.32 14.76 14.16
C LEU A 101 -12.37 14.44 15.24
N VAL A 102 -11.99 14.38 16.51
CA VAL A 102 -12.90 14.15 17.64
C VAL A 102 -13.94 15.26 17.71
N SER A 103 -13.52 16.52 17.54
CA SER A 103 -14.42 17.68 17.54
C SER A 103 -15.43 17.67 16.39
N LEU A 104 -15.04 17.16 15.20
CA LEU A 104 -15.92 17.08 14.03
C LEU A 104 -17.02 16.04 14.14
N TYR A 105 -16.83 15.01 14.97
CA TYR A 105 -17.78 13.92 15.12
C TYR A 105 -18.08 13.67 16.61
N PRO A 106 -18.75 14.61 17.29
CA PRO A 106 -18.95 14.55 18.75
C PRO A 106 -19.83 13.37 19.20
N ASN A 107 -20.62 12.80 18.29
CA ASN A 107 -21.49 11.65 18.57
C ASN A 107 -20.83 10.30 18.27
N LYS A 108 -19.55 10.30 17.90
CA LYS A 108 -18.80 9.10 17.50
C LYS A 108 -17.98 8.60 18.70
N SER A 109 -17.76 7.28 18.78
CA SER A 109 -16.98 6.71 19.88
C SER A 109 -15.55 7.23 19.82
N VAL A 110 -14.94 7.52 20.97
CA VAL A 110 -13.52 7.88 21.05
C VAL A 110 -12.64 6.75 20.54
N GLU A 111 -13.09 5.49 20.69
CA GLU A 111 -12.41 4.30 20.17
C GLU A 111 -12.37 4.24 18.64
N ASP A 112 -13.22 5.01 17.94
CA ASP A 112 -13.17 5.13 16.47
C ASP A 112 -12.04 6.06 15.99
N PHE A 113 -11.26 6.65 16.91
CA PHE A 113 -10.12 7.50 16.60
C PHE A 113 -8.85 6.91 17.17
N GLU A 114 -7.78 6.93 16.41
CA GLU A 114 -6.49 6.40 16.84
C GLU A 114 -5.36 7.28 16.33
N ILE A 115 -4.40 7.62 17.19
CA ILE A 115 -3.13 8.17 16.71
C ILE A 115 -2.24 6.98 16.35
N GLN A 116 -1.89 6.85 15.09
CA GLN A 116 -0.93 5.87 14.59
C GLN A 116 0.51 6.44 14.62
N ARG A 117 1.49 5.61 14.22
CA ARG A 117 2.91 5.98 14.14
C ARG A 117 3.18 7.15 13.19
N LYS A 118 2.40 7.27 12.11
CA LYS A 118 2.59 8.27 11.05
C LYS A 118 1.30 8.96 10.59
N ALA A 119 0.16 8.69 11.24
CA ALA A 119 -1.15 9.21 10.86
C ALA A 119 -2.05 9.39 12.10
N ALA A 120 -3.14 10.14 11.94
CA ALA A 120 -4.31 10.01 12.79
C ALA A 120 -5.41 9.30 12.00
N LYS A 121 -5.97 8.23 12.56
CA LYS A 121 -7.00 7.39 11.94
C LYS A 121 -8.38 7.78 12.45
N VAL A 122 -9.37 7.70 11.57
CA VAL A 122 -10.79 7.66 11.94
C VAL A 122 -11.48 6.47 11.28
N THR A 123 -12.23 5.68 12.06
CA THR A 123 -12.96 4.49 11.62
C THR A 123 -14.45 4.77 11.50
N PHE A 124 -15.00 4.69 10.30
CA PHE A 124 -16.43 4.80 10.03
C PHE A 124 -17.11 3.43 10.01
N VAL A 125 -17.48 2.94 11.20
CA VAL A 125 -18.13 1.63 11.43
C VAL A 125 -19.31 1.38 10.46
N GLY A 126 -20.19 2.37 10.26
CA GLY A 126 -21.37 2.21 9.39
C GLY A 126 -21.04 1.94 7.92
N THR A 127 -19.88 2.35 7.43
CA THR A 127 -19.44 2.15 6.04
C THR A 127 -18.32 1.12 5.89
N GLY A 128 -17.74 0.67 6.99
CA GLY A 128 -16.54 -0.19 7.00
C GLY A 128 -15.30 0.49 6.40
N LEU A 129 -15.23 1.82 6.51
CA LEU A 129 -14.15 2.64 5.95
C LEU A 129 -13.28 3.19 7.07
N GLU A 130 -11.99 3.00 6.97
CA GLU A 130 -10.97 3.67 7.77
C GLU A 130 -10.30 4.73 6.90
N VAL A 131 -10.00 5.88 7.51
CA VAL A 131 -9.28 6.96 6.84
C VAL A 131 -8.09 7.35 7.68
N ASP A 132 -6.90 7.21 7.11
CA ASP A 132 -5.63 7.60 7.72
C ASP A 132 -5.21 8.98 7.24
N ILE A 133 -5.22 9.95 8.15
CA ILE A 133 -4.80 11.32 7.90
C ILE A 133 -3.32 11.44 8.22
N VAL A 134 -2.50 11.57 7.17
CA VAL A 134 -1.04 11.66 7.26
C VAL A 134 -0.60 13.13 7.17
N PRO A 135 -0.11 13.74 8.27
CA PRO A 135 0.48 15.07 8.21
C PRO A 135 1.86 15.05 7.54
N VAL A 136 2.06 15.98 6.61
CA VAL A 136 3.34 16.22 5.94
C VAL A 136 3.61 17.72 5.93
N ILE A 137 4.79 18.15 6.39
CA ILE A 137 5.20 19.55 6.23
C ILE A 137 5.69 19.73 4.80
N GLU A 138 5.10 20.65 4.05
CA GLU A 138 5.43 20.80 2.63
C GLU A 138 6.90 21.19 2.42
N ASN A 139 7.49 20.67 1.33
CA ASN A 139 8.74 21.20 0.82
C ASN A 139 8.41 22.30 -0.21
N PRO A 140 8.65 23.59 0.08
CA PRO A 140 8.33 24.67 -0.86
C PRO A 140 9.19 24.64 -2.13
N ASN A 141 10.35 23.97 -2.08
CA ASN A 141 11.31 23.93 -3.18
C ASN A 141 11.08 22.75 -4.13
N LYS A 142 10.17 21.83 -3.81
CA LYS A 142 9.97 20.59 -4.57
C LYS A 142 8.50 20.21 -4.58
N GLU A 143 7.81 20.48 -5.68
CA GLU A 143 6.36 20.32 -5.78
C GLU A 143 5.92 18.88 -5.47
N GLY A 144 4.92 18.74 -4.61
CA GLY A 144 4.37 17.44 -4.21
C GLY A 144 5.21 16.70 -3.17
N TYR A 145 6.40 17.20 -2.82
CA TYR A 145 7.21 16.66 -1.75
C TYR A 145 6.92 17.34 -0.41
N GLY A 146 7.23 16.62 0.66
CA GLY A 146 7.25 17.15 2.00
C GLY A 146 7.83 16.16 3.00
N TRP A 147 7.90 16.58 4.25
CA TRP A 147 8.52 15.85 5.34
C TRP A 147 7.46 15.17 6.19
N GLN A 148 7.49 13.84 6.19
CA GLN A 148 6.69 13.01 7.10
C GLN A 148 7.54 12.66 8.32
N PHE A 149 6.94 12.78 9.50
CA PHE A 149 7.61 12.47 10.75
C PHE A 149 7.15 11.12 11.28
N ASP A 150 8.05 10.42 11.97
CA ASP A 150 7.76 9.20 12.70
C ASP A 150 7.57 9.52 14.18
N ARG A 151 6.43 9.11 14.75
CA ARG A 151 6.12 9.39 16.17
C ARG A 151 7.11 8.77 17.14
N ILE A 152 7.62 7.57 16.82
CA ILE A 152 8.30 6.73 17.81
C ILE A 152 9.76 7.13 17.92
N ASP A 153 10.44 7.33 16.80
CA ASP A 153 11.87 7.63 16.77
C ASP A 153 12.18 9.10 16.43
N GLY A 154 11.16 9.90 16.09
CA GLY A 154 11.31 11.32 15.75
C GLY A 154 11.98 11.58 14.40
N SER A 155 12.29 10.53 13.63
CA SER A 155 12.89 10.67 12.32
C SER A 155 11.93 11.38 11.35
N LYS A 156 12.51 12.10 10.39
CA LYS A 156 11.79 12.68 9.27
C LYS A 156 12.26 12.08 7.96
N THR A 157 11.32 11.75 7.10
CA THR A 157 11.60 11.23 5.76
C THR A 157 10.94 12.14 4.74
N GLU A 158 11.70 12.59 3.74
CA GLU A 158 11.11 13.28 2.61
C GLU A 158 10.28 12.28 1.79
N THR A 159 9.03 12.63 1.49
CA THR A 159 8.10 11.78 0.76
C THR A 159 7.35 12.58 -0.30
N CYS A 160 6.86 11.88 -1.32
CA CYS A 160 5.99 12.42 -2.35
C CYS A 160 4.85 11.43 -2.64
N ALA A 161 3.74 11.56 -1.92
CA ALA A 161 2.54 10.75 -2.13
C ALA A 161 2.06 10.73 -3.60
N PRO A 162 1.95 11.87 -4.33
CA PRO A 162 1.54 11.82 -5.73
C PRO A 162 2.59 11.11 -6.61
N CYS A 163 3.88 11.21 -6.31
CA CYS A 163 4.93 10.51 -7.04
C CYS A 163 4.82 8.99 -6.85
N GLN A 164 4.53 8.51 -5.62
CA GLN A 164 4.31 7.08 -5.35
C GLN A 164 3.04 6.53 -6.05
N VAL A 165 1.99 7.35 -6.15
CA VAL A 165 0.79 7.00 -6.94
C VAL A 165 1.14 6.91 -8.43
N ASN A 166 1.90 7.89 -8.93
CA ASN A 166 2.35 7.93 -10.32
C ASN A 166 3.29 6.76 -10.66
N PHE A 167 4.14 6.33 -9.74
CA PHE A 167 5.00 5.16 -9.90
C PHE A 167 4.19 3.91 -10.26
N VAL A 168 3.15 3.61 -9.47
CA VAL A 168 2.25 2.46 -9.73
C VAL A 168 1.41 2.69 -11.00
N LYS A 169 1.00 3.92 -11.28
CA LYS A 169 0.29 4.26 -12.51
C LYS A 169 1.16 3.98 -13.75
N ALA A 170 2.42 4.38 -13.74
CA ALA A 170 3.35 4.18 -14.85
C ALA A 170 3.52 2.69 -15.17
N ARG A 171 3.70 1.83 -14.15
CA ARG A 171 3.78 0.37 -14.35
C ARG A 171 2.47 -0.21 -14.87
N LYS A 172 1.32 0.31 -14.44
CA LYS A 172 0.00 -0.06 -15.00
C LYS A 172 -0.17 0.38 -16.46
N ASP A 173 0.43 1.50 -16.85
CA ASP A 173 0.33 2.01 -18.21
C ASP A 173 1.25 1.22 -19.16
N ASP A 174 2.40 0.75 -18.69
CA ASP A 174 3.23 -0.21 -19.44
C ASP A 174 2.61 -1.62 -19.47
N ASP A 175 2.14 -2.12 -18.32
CA ASP A 175 1.47 -3.41 -18.20
C ASP A 175 0.06 -3.26 -17.60
N PRO A 176 -1.00 -3.38 -18.42
CA PRO A 176 -2.39 -3.31 -17.95
C PRO A 176 -2.73 -4.30 -16.82
N ASP A 177 -1.98 -5.40 -16.74
CA ASP A 177 -2.19 -6.48 -15.78
C ASP A 177 -1.40 -6.29 -14.46
N PHE A 178 -0.55 -5.27 -14.36
CA PHE A 178 0.28 -4.99 -13.19
C PHE A 178 -0.53 -4.92 -11.89
N ARG A 179 -1.63 -4.16 -11.88
CA ARG A 179 -2.46 -4.00 -10.68
C ARG A 179 -3.19 -5.27 -10.28
N THR A 180 -3.48 -6.14 -11.26
CA THR A 180 -4.07 -7.47 -11.01
C THR A 180 -3.08 -8.35 -10.26
N LEU A 181 -1.83 -8.40 -10.75
CA LEU A 181 -0.74 -9.14 -10.09
C LEU A 181 -0.46 -8.62 -8.67
N VAL A 182 -0.44 -7.30 -8.46
CA VAL A 182 -0.30 -6.72 -7.12
C VAL A 182 -1.44 -7.17 -6.19
N ARG A 183 -2.69 -7.19 -6.65
CA ARG A 183 -3.82 -7.64 -5.82
C ARG A 183 -3.76 -9.14 -5.51
N LEU A 184 -3.32 -9.98 -6.46
CA LEU A 184 -3.05 -11.40 -6.19
C LEU A 184 -1.98 -11.57 -5.11
N ALA A 185 -0.85 -10.88 -5.25
CA ALA A 185 0.23 -10.95 -4.26
C ALA A 185 -0.18 -10.41 -2.90
N LYS A 186 -0.98 -9.33 -2.84
CA LYS A 186 -1.56 -8.86 -1.58
C LYS A 186 -2.51 -9.88 -0.96
N ARG A 187 -3.34 -10.54 -1.77
CA ARG A 187 -4.25 -11.60 -1.29
C ARG A 187 -3.46 -12.79 -0.72
N TRP A 188 -2.46 -13.25 -1.45
CA TRP A 188 -1.53 -14.29 -1.01
C TRP A 188 -0.89 -13.92 0.33
N ARG A 189 -0.30 -12.71 0.42
CA ARG A 189 0.32 -12.21 1.64
C ARG A 189 -0.64 -12.25 2.82
N THR A 190 -1.88 -11.79 2.64
CA THR A 190 -2.88 -11.80 3.72
C THR A 190 -3.28 -13.22 4.11
N TRP A 191 -3.44 -14.13 3.16
CA TRP A 191 -3.89 -15.50 3.43
C TRP A 191 -2.80 -16.38 4.05
N LYS A 192 -1.56 -16.21 3.61
CA LYS A 192 -0.38 -16.92 4.12
C LYS A 192 0.31 -16.18 5.27
N GLU A 193 -0.28 -15.07 5.74
CA GLU A 193 0.22 -14.25 6.85
C GLU A 193 1.69 -13.79 6.69
N VAL A 194 2.13 -13.60 5.45
CA VAL A 194 3.52 -13.25 5.13
C VAL A 194 3.83 -11.84 5.66
N PRO A 195 4.95 -11.62 6.38
CA PRO A 195 5.27 -10.33 7.00
C PRO A 195 5.80 -9.27 6.00
N LEU A 196 5.13 -9.16 4.84
CA LEU A 196 5.34 -8.11 3.85
C LEU A 196 4.26 -7.05 3.92
N LYS A 197 4.67 -5.78 3.88
CA LYS A 197 3.74 -4.66 3.70
C LYS A 197 3.25 -4.58 2.25
N SER A 198 2.07 -4.02 2.05
CA SER A 198 1.50 -3.78 0.71
C SER A 198 2.46 -3.02 -0.21
N PHE A 199 3.20 -2.05 0.32
CA PHE A 199 4.16 -1.29 -0.48
C PHE A 199 5.38 -2.13 -0.88
N HIS A 200 5.85 -3.05 -0.04
CA HIS A 200 6.93 -3.98 -0.44
C HIS A 200 6.48 -4.83 -1.64
N ILE A 201 5.24 -5.34 -1.62
CA ILE A 201 4.68 -6.13 -2.72
C ILE A 201 4.61 -5.29 -4.01
N GLU A 202 4.15 -4.05 -3.94
CA GLU A 202 4.09 -3.15 -5.10
C GLU A 202 5.47 -2.93 -5.73
N LEU A 203 6.51 -2.78 -4.90
CA LEU A 203 7.88 -2.52 -5.34
C LEU A 203 8.58 -3.79 -5.86
N ILE A 204 8.43 -4.93 -5.17
CA ILE A 204 8.95 -6.22 -5.66
C ILE A 204 8.29 -6.58 -6.99
N MET A 205 6.96 -6.42 -7.11
CA MET A 205 6.26 -6.69 -8.38
C MET A 205 6.71 -5.74 -9.50
N ALA A 206 6.98 -4.46 -9.19
CA ALA A 206 7.51 -3.51 -10.16
C ALA A 206 8.91 -3.91 -10.63
N HIS A 207 9.75 -4.38 -9.71
CA HIS A 207 11.09 -4.88 -10.03
C HIS A 207 11.03 -6.15 -10.88
N VAL A 208 10.17 -7.11 -10.52
CA VAL A 208 9.94 -8.34 -11.29
C VAL A 208 9.45 -8.03 -12.71
N LEU A 209 8.56 -7.04 -12.88
CA LEU A 209 8.14 -6.56 -14.20
C LEU A 209 9.33 -6.01 -15.02
N GLU A 210 10.26 -5.30 -14.38
CA GLU A 210 11.43 -4.73 -15.04
C GLU A 210 12.42 -5.81 -15.50
N VAL A 211 12.69 -6.81 -14.65
CA VAL A 211 13.68 -7.86 -14.96
C VAL A 211 13.13 -8.96 -15.87
N ASN A 212 11.86 -9.35 -15.70
CA ASN A 212 11.26 -10.46 -16.44
C ASN A 212 10.35 -10.01 -17.60
N GLY A 213 10.00 -8.72 -17.65
CA GLY A 213 9.02 -8.20 -18.60
C GLY A 213 7.58 -8.60 -18.29
N LYS A 214 6.69 -8.34 -19.26
CA LYS A 214 5.24 -8.56 -19.14
C LYS A 214 4.71 -9.79 -19.89
N THR A 215 5.59 -10.60 -20.46
CA THR A 215 5.21 -11.79 -21.24
C THR A 215 4.76 -12.95 -20.36
N GLY A 216 3.93 -13.84 -20.90
CA GLY A 216 3.43 -15.02 -20.19
C GLY A 216 2.04 -14.82 -19.58
N SER A 217 1.47 -15.90 -19.04
CA SER A 217 0.18 -15.84 -18.35
C SER A 217 0.30 -15.11 -17.00
N LEU A 218 -0.80 -14.53 -16.54
CA LEU A 218 -0.92 -13.93 -15.21
C LEU A 218 -0.53 -14.91 -14.10
N GLU A 219 -0.89 -16.19 -14.26
CA GLU A 219 -0.52 -17.23 -13.32
C GLU A 219 1.00 -17.43 -13.26
N LYS A 220 1.64 -17.61 -14.42
CA LYS A 220 3.09 -17.75 -14.50
C LYS A 220 3.77 -16.52 -13.89
N ARG A 221 3.31 -15.32 -14.21
CA ARG A 221 3.89 -14.07 -13.69
C ARG A 221 3.72 -13.92 -12.18
N PHE A 222 2.63 -14.42 -11.60
CA PHE A 222 2.49 -14.54 -10.15
C PHE A 222 3.47 -15.57 -9.55
N ARG A 223 3.66 -16.72 -10.21
CA ARG A 223 4.71 -17.69 -9.82
C ARG A 223 6.11 -17.11 -9.93
N ASP A 224 6.40 -16.32 -10.96
CA ASP A 224 7.69 -15.65 -11.14
C ASP A 224 7.95 -14.63 -10.01
N PHE A 225 6.91 -13.96 -9.51
CA PHE A 225 7.02 -13.10 -8.31
C PHE A 225 7.42 -13.89 -7.06
N LEU A 226 6.78 -15.05 -6.80
CA LEU A 226 7.15 -15.92 -5.68
C LEU A 226 8.58 -16.45 -5.86
N LEU A 227 8.91 -16.92 -7.07
CA LEU A 227 10.23 -17.46 -7.41
C LEU A 227 11.34 -16.41 -7.22
N TYR A 228 11.08 -15.16 -7.58
CA TYR A 228 12.04 -14.07 -7.36
C TYR A 228 12.36 -13.91 -5.87
N ILE A 229 11.34 -13.94 -4.99
CA ILE A 229 11.54 -13.85 -3.53
C ILE A 229 12.42 -15.01 -3.06
N VAL A 230 12.16 -16.23 -3.55
CA VAL A 230 12.91 -17.45 -3.20
C VAL A 230 14.36 -17.35 -3.66
N GLN A 231 14.58 -17.07 -4.95
CA GLN A 231 15.92 -17.07 -5.56
C GLN A 231 16.81 -15.94 -5.05
N SER A 232 16.27 -14.73 -4.93
CA SER A 232 17.03 -13.58 -4.40
C SER A 232 17.25 -13.67 -2.89
N GLY A 233 16.40 -14.44 -2.19
CA GLY A 233 16.28 -14.41 -0.74
C GLY A 233 15.99 -13.01 -0.18
N LEU A 234 15.53 -12.05 -1.01
CA LEU A 234 15.45 -10.62 -0.71
C LEU A 234 16.78 -9.99 -0.22
N LYS A 235 17.92 -10.54 -0.67
CA LYS A 235 19.26 -10.01 -0.35
C LYS A 235 19.78 -9.02 -1.40
N GLU A 236 19.18 -9.03 -2.58
CA GLU A 236 19.50 -8.07 -3.64
C GLU A 236 18.95 -6.68 -3.31
N VAL A 237 19.66 -5.64 -3.73
CA VAL A 237 19.18 -4.26 -3.62
C VAL A 237 18.16 -4.01 -4.73
N ILE A 238 16.90 -3.82 -4.35
CA ILE A 238 15.83 -3.42 -5.28
C ILE A 238 15.83 -1.89 -5.39
N LYS A 239 16.12 -1.39 -6.59
CA LYS A 239 16.07 0.03 -6.95
C LYS A 239 15.39 0.19 -8.31
N PHE A 240 15.01 1.42 -8.65
CA PHE A 240 14.26 1.73 -9.87
C PHE A 240 14.97 2.78 -10.73
N PRO A 241 14.62 2.90 -12.02
CA PRO A 241 15.14 3.95 -12.89
C PRO A 241 14.87 5.38 -12.41
N GLU A 242 13.83 5.56 -11.59
CA GLU A 242 13.53 6.84 -10.94
C GLU A 242 14.54 7.25 -9.86
N ASN A 243 15.29 6.29 -9.31
CA ASN A 243 16.28 6.56 -8.29
C ASN A 243 17.56 7.16 -8.89
N GLY A 244 18.11 8.15 -8.19
CA GLY A 244 19.40 8.72 -8.51
C GLY A 244 20.54 7.95 -7.86
N TRP A 245 21.28 8.64 -6.97
CA TRP A 245 22.36 8.02 -6.23
C TRP A 245 21.82 7.32 -4.98
N VAL A 246 21.93 5.99 -4.96
CA VAL A 246 21.51 5.17 -3.81
C VAL A 246 22.71 4.96 -2.87
N PRO A 247 22.63 5.37 -1.59
CA PRO A 247 23.68 5.13 -0.62
C PRO A 247 23.80 3.64 -0.25
N GLN A 248 24.88 3.28 0.43
CA GLN A 248 25.01 1.93 0.98
C GLN A 248 24.13 1.76 2.23
N PHE A 249 23.35 0.69 2.25
CA PHE A 249 22.54 0.27 3.41
C PHE A 249 23.17 -0.94 4.10
N LYS A 250 22.93 -1.07 5.41
CA LYS A 250 23.35 -2.22 6.23
C LYS A 250 22.18 -3.13 6.62
N ASP A 251 20.97 -2.76 6.24
CA ASP A 251 19.75 -3.51 6.54
C ASP A 251 19.76 -4.85 5.79
N THR A 252 19.06 -5.86 6.32
CA THR A 252 19.06 -7.20 5.72
C THR A 252 18.28 -7.27 4.39
N VAL A 253 17.22 -6.46 4.26
CA VAL A 253 16.45 -6.29 3.03
C VAL A 253 16.55 -4.83 2.62
N VAL A 254 16.90 -4.58 1.36
CA VAL A 254 17.04 -3.23 0.81
C VAL A 254 16.12 -3.05 -0.38
N ILE A 255 15.03 -2.32 -0.16
CA ILE A 255 14.08 -1.91 -1.20
C ILE A 255 13.99 -0.39 -1.15
N ILE A 256 14.50 0.28 -2.17
CA ILE A 256 14.59 1.74 -2.20
C ILE A 256 13.23 2.33 -2.56
N ASP A 257 12.82 3.36 -1.83
CA ASP A 257 11.65 4.15 -2.20
C ASP A 257 11.90 4.84 -3.55
N PRO A 258 11.05 4.63 -4.57
CA PRO A 258 11.25 5.28 -5.87
C PRO A 258 11.19 6.82 -5.82
N VAL A 259 10.79 7.42 -4.70
CA VAL A 259 10.73 8.88 -4.55
C VAL A 259 11.80 9.46 -3.64
N CYS A 260 12.52 8.64 -2.88
CA CYS A 260 13.52 9.06 -1.90
C CYS A 260 14.68 8.06 -1.85
N ASP A 261 15.79 8.39 -2.50
CA ASP A 261 16.94 7.49 -2.67
C ASP A 261 17.59 7.06 -1.35
N THR A 262 17.41 7.84 -0.28
CA THR A 262 17.94 7.56 1.07
C THR A 262 16.96 6.78 1.96
N ASN A 263 15.77 6.45 1.46
CA ASN A 263 14.74 5.74 2.21
C ASN A 263 14.67 4.26 1.79
N ASN A 264 15.22 3.37 2.63
CA ASN A 264 14.95 1.94 2.52
C ASN A 264 13.60 1.62 3.19
N VAL A 265 12.59 1.32 2.38
CA VAL A 265 11.23 1.06 2.88
C VAL A 265 11.15 -0.25 3.68
N ALA A 266 12.10 -1.16 3.45
CA ALA A 266 12.20 -2.47 4.07
C ALA A 266 13.18 -2.51 5.26
N SER A 267 13.72 -1.37 5.70
CA SER A 267 14.70 -1.26 6.80
C SER A 267 14.27 -1.90 8.13
N ARG A 268 12.97 -2.16 8.31
CA ARG A 268 12.42 -2.79 9.53
C ARG A 268 12.22 -4.29 9.42
N ILE A 269 12.41 -4.88 8.23
CA ILE A 269 12.37 -6.34 8.09
C ILE A 269 13.62 -6.90 8.75
N THR A 270 13.42 -7.70 9.78
CA THR A 270 14.48 -8.42 10.49
C THR A 270 14.99 -9.60 9.67
N GLU A 271 16.15 -10.16 10.04
CA GLU A 271 16.68 -11.34 9.37
C GLU A 271 15.78 -12.57 9.51
N ASP A 272 15.09 -12.69 10.65
CA ASP A 272 14.15 -13.78 10.89
C ASP A 272 12.87 -13.60 10.06
N GLU A 273 12.29 -12.39 10.01
CA GLU A 273 11.17 -12.10 9.11
C GLU A 273 11.56 -12.30 7.64
N ARG A 274 12.80 -11.93 7.23
CA ARG A 274 13.28 -12.18 5.86
C ARG A 274 13.27 -13.68 5.54
N LYS A 275 13.80 -14.52 6.44
CA LYS A 275 13.82 -15.98 6.26
C LYS A 275 12.41 -16.55 6.20
N GLU A 276 11.52 -16.08 7.07
CA GLU A 276 10.10 -16.47 7.07
C GLU A 276 9.41 -16.11 5.75
N ILE A 277 9.63 -14.90 5.23
CA ILE A 277 9.09 -14.47 3.93
C ILE A 277 9.55 -15.40 2.81
N VAL A 278 10.85 -15.74 2.80
CA VAL A 278 11.44 -16.61 1.78
C VAL A 278 10.87 -18.02 1.88
N GLN A 279 10.77 -18.58 3.09
CA GLN A 279 10.18 -19.90 3.31
C GLN A 279 8.71 -19.94 2.85
N LEU A 280 7.89 -18.97 3.27
CA LEU A 280 6.48 -18.92 2.87
C LEU A 280 6.32 -18.72 1.36
N ALA A 281 7.23 -18.00 0.71
CA ALA A 281 7.25 -17.85 -0.74
C ALA A 281 7.66 -19.14 -1.46
N GLU A 282 8.60 -19.91 -0.90
CA GLU A 282 9.03 -21.21 -1.41
C GLU A 282 7.89 -22.23 -1.36
N GLU A 283 7.30 -22.44 -0.19
CA GLU A 283 6.13 -23.31 -0.01
C GLU A 283 5.00 -22.90 -0.97
N SER A 284 4.74 -21.59 -1.09
CA SER A 284 3.69 -21.08 -1.96
C SER A 284 4.00 -21.25 -3.44
N TRP A 285 5.27 -21.16 -3.83
CA TRP A 285 5.71 -21.40 -5.20
C TRP A 285 5.55 -22.86 -5.57
N GLU A 286 5.92 -23.79 -4.67
CA GLU A 286 5.73 -25.22 -4.85
C GLU A 286 4.24 -25.58 -5.00
N THR A 287 3.38 -25.06 -4.11
CA THR A 287 1.92 -25.23 -4.20
C THR A 287 1.38 -24.69 -5.53
N ALA A 288 1.80 -23.48 -5.94
CA ALA A 288 1.35 -22.88 -7.20
C ALA A 288 1.85 -23.67 -8.43
N HIS A 289 3.08 -24.20 -8.36
CA HIS A 289 3.66 -24.99 -9.43
C HIS A 289 2.92 -26.32 -9.58
N PHE A 290 2.66 -27.01 -8.47
CA PHE A 290 1.86 -28.23 -8.43
C PHE A 290 0.45 -27.99 -8.99
N ALA A 291 -0.25 -26.97 -8.49
CA ALA A 291 -1.59 -26.60 -8.97
C ALA A 291 -1.63 -26.33 -10.49
N SER A 292 -0.57 -25.69 -11.02
CA SER A 292 -0.42 -25.41 -12.44
C SER A 292 -0.21 -26.67 -13.29
N ILE A 293 0.56 -27.64 -12.79
CA ILE A 293 0.87 -28.89 -13.50
C ILE A 293 -0.33 -29.83 -13.46
N GLU A 294 -0.93 -30.02 -12.29
CA GLU A 294 -1.99 -30.98 -12.04
C GLU A 294 -3.39 -30.49 -12.46
N ASP A 295 -3.52 -29.25 -12.93
CA ASP A 295 -4.83 -28.65 -13.27
C ASP A 295 -5.80 -28.55 -12.09
N ASP A 296 -5.27 -28.42 -10.87
CA ASP A 296 -6.09 -28.46 -9.66
C ASP A 296 -6.46 -27.06 -9.16
N PHE A 297 -7.69 -26.65 -9.47
CA PHE A 297 -8.27 -25.38 -9.02
C PHE A 297 -8.46 -25.29 -7.50
N GLU A 298 -8.62 -26.42 -6.82
CA GLU A 298 -8.81 -26.45 -5.37
C GLU A 298 -7.50 -26.13 -4.65
N VAL A 299 -6.36 -26.57 -5.19
CA VAL A 299 -5.04 -26.26 -4.61
C VAL A 299 -4.77 -24.74 -4.59
N TRP A 300 -5.28 -23.97 -5.55
CA TRP A 300 -5.17 -22.51 -5.52
C TRP A 300 -5.85 -21.85 -4.30
N LYS A 301 -6.82 -22.53 -3.65
CA LYS A 301 -7.42 -22.07 -2.39
C LYS A 301 -6.44 -22.14 -1.22
N GLU A 302 -5.37 -22.92 -1.29
CA GLU A 302 -4.31 -22.91 -0.29
C GLU A 302 -3.51 -21.62 -0.30
N LEU A 303 -3.47 -20.93 -1.45
CA LEU A 303 -2.75 -19.66 -1.63
C LEU A 303 -3.64 -18.44 -1.46
N PHE A 304 -4.91 -18.53 -1.89
CA PHE A 304 -5.83 -17.39 -1.95
C PHE A 304 -7.05 -17.51 -1.03
N GLY A 305 -7.13 -18.61 -0.29
CA GLY A 305 -8.20 -18.95 0.63
C GLY A 305 -9.49 -19.41 -0.02
N LYS A 306 -10.45 -19.82 0.81
CA LYS A 306 -11.74 -20.38 0.39
C LYS A 306 -12.58 -19.46 -0.51
N GLY A 307 -12.29 -18.16 -0.50
CA GLY A 307 -12.93 -17.17 -1.38
C GLY A 307 -12.36 -17.14 -2.80
N PHE A 308 -11.32 -17.92 -3.11
CA PHE A 308 -10.84 -18.09 -4.48
C PHE A 308 -11.93 -18.73 -5.33
N LYS A 309 -12.32 -18.00 -6.39
CA LYS A 309 -13.31 -18.45 -7.36
C LYS A 309 -12.97 -17.89 -8.71
N VAL A 310 -12.97 -18.77 -9.70
CA VAL A 310 -12.90 -18.45 -11.11
C VAL A 310 -14.23 -18.83 -11.75
N GLU A 311 -14.57 -18.25 -12.88
CA GLU A 311 -15.72 -18.73 -13.65
C GLU A 311 -15.39 -20.13 -14.17
N ASP A 312 -16.34 -21.07 -14.05
CA ASP A 312 -16.21 -22.36 -14.70
C ASP A 312 -16.02 -22.08 -16.20
N ALA A 313 -14.92 -22.58 -16.76
CA ALA A 313 -14.68 -22.43 -18.19
C ALA A 313 -15.87 -23.09 -18.92
N ALA A 314 -16.68 -22.27 -19.60
CA ALA A 314 -17.73 -22.75 -20.48
C ALA A 314 -17.16 -23.64 -21.59
#